data_AF-S3A906-F1
#
_entry.id   AF-S3A906-F1
#
_cell.length_a   1.000
_cell.length_b   1.000
_cell.length_c   1.000
_cell.angle_alpha   90.00
_cell.angle_beta   90.00
_cell.angle_gamma   90.00
#
_symmetry.space_group_name_H-M   'P 1'
#
loop_
_entity.id
_entity.type
_entity.pdbx_description
1 polymer ?
#
loop_
_entity_poly.entity_id
_entity_poly.type
_entity_poly.pdbx_seq_one_letter_code
_entity_poly.pdbx_strand_id
1 'polypeptide(L)'
;MNISLESDITALWQDTIDLLIQDHQQEQFIAMLKTCTPCTLDDSTLYVTTSLRGAYTNIVNNKSVVEHYLSQAAFKDMTLTITFTKQGQQTDFQAASSLQEPSQESDTGAFYSKEEKVSQNQSHPAEDRKEASFNPFSSVFSSQELDKWNSQTQSNETIKPRQEEPRSLSSDSNKRTILDRRNSNPLVETKTTVETSKLTFDRFVVGEENDFAFEQALRVANDEKGKGNPLFIYGNSGLGKTHLLRSIQNYILENDPSRLCVYKNATAFIDDYTHAMRNKADGAPQILTEAYRDIDVLIIDDVQKLAGKAGTLSFFFDTFNSLRTDGKQIVLAADRTPLELGLGAEGFDERITSRVSAGVVIGIEQPSYEMKVNLITTFCDRIHTEAIQEGLTYLGGTLSEETIHYMAEKSGQSIRVIEGFCNRCVGEQTRYEAKGLSISHQDIDKIAATVWPKETKTITVAKIQQVISSRYAVSHDDLVGQKRSQEIAEARHIAIWLSRNLCDLTLGDIGKHFGGRSHATIKHSIKVVDEWQKDNKQLYDRVFHLQQDITSGKAEQ
;
A
#
# COMPACT_ATOMS: atom_id res chain seq x y z
N MET A 1 -11.34 -8.57 7.53
CA MET A 1 -10.25 -8.90 8.50
C MET A 1 -9.82 -10.37 8.47
N ASN A 2 -10.64 -11.34 8.04
CA ASN A 2 -10.22 -12.77 8.05
C ASN A 2 -9.39 -13.25 6.84
N ILE A 3 -9.38 -12.54 5.71
CA ILE A 3 -8.67 -12.97 4.49
C ILE A 3 -7.14 -12.86 4.63
N SER A 4 -6.65 -11.90 5.43
CA SER A 4 -5.19 -11.73 5.65
C SER A 4 -4.60 -12.84 6.52
N LEU A 5 -5.34 -13.36 7.51
CA LEU A 5 -4.83 -14.41 8.40
C LEU A 5 -4.80 -15.78 7.70
N GLU A 6 -5.82 -16.13 6.91
CA GLU A 6 -5.83 -17.40 6.15
C GLU A 6 -4.66 -17.46 5.13
N SER A 7 -4.32 -16.32 4.51
CA SER A 7 -3.15 -16.20 3.64
C SER A 7 -1.83 -16.40 4.39
N ASP A 8 -1.71 -15.84 5.60
CA ASP A 8 -0.47 -15.88 6.40
C ASP A 8 -0.20 -17.30 6.95
N ILE A 9 -1.25 -18.04 7.36
CA ILE A 9 -1.14 -19.41 7.85
C ILE A 9 -0.79 -20.37 6.69
N THR A 10 -1.38 -20.15 5.52
CA THR A 10 -1.10 -20.94 4.31
C THR A 10 0.34 -20.72 3.83
N ALA A 11 0.84 -19.49 3.88
CA ALA A 11 2.23 -19.16 3.55
C ALA A 11 3.22 -19.85 4.49
N LEU A 12 3.00 -19.78 5.81
CA LEU A 12 3.87 -20.44 6.80
C LEU A 12 3.92 -21.97 6.61
N TRP A 13 2.78 -22.58 6.28
CA TRP A 13 2.72 -24.01 5.98
C TRP A 13 3.48 -24.38 4.71
N GLN A 14 3.38 -23.54 3.68
CA GLN A 14 4.11 -23.75 2.43
C GLN A 14 5.63 -23.59 2.63
N ASP A 15 6.08 -22.59 3.39
CA ASP A 15 7.49 -22.39 3.74
C ASP A 15 8.06 -23.60 4.50
N THR A 16 7.26 -24.20 5.39
CA THR A 16 7.63 -25.43 6.09
C THR A 16 7.88 -26.58 5.10
N ILE A 17 7.01 -26.72 4.09
CA ILE A 17 7.12 -27.75 3.06
C ILE A 17 8.34 -27.48 2.14
N ASP A 18 8.60 -26.23 1.80
CA ASP A 18 9.71 -25.86 0.91
C ASP A 18 11.07 -26.09 1.57
N LEU A 19 11.19 -25.85 2.88
CA LEU A 19 12.40 -26.20 3.63
C LEU A 19 12.61 -27.72 3.71
N LEU A 20 11.53 -28.50 3.87
CA LEU A 20 11.60 -29.96 3.82
C LEU A 20 12.05 -30.48 2.43
N ILE A 21 11.64 -29.80 1.35
CA ILE A 21 12.07 -30.11 -0.02
C ILE A 21 13.56 -29.78 -0.21
N GLN A 22 14.00 -28.62 0.29
CA GLN A 22 15.39 -28.17 0.20
C GLN A 22 16.35 -29.14 0.91
N ASP A 23 15.94 -29.71 2.04
CA ASP A 23 16.72 -30.69 2.79
C ASP A 23 16.54 -32.15 2.30
N HIS A 24 16.02 -32.34 1.08
CA HIS A 24 15.87 -33.63 0.39
C HIS A 24 15.09 -34.69 1.18
N GLN A 25 14.02 -34.30 1.89
CA GLN A 25 13.12 -35.25 2.55
C GLN A 25 12.35 -36.12 1.54
N GLN A 26 11.83 -37.27 1.99
CA GLN A 26 11.18 -38.25 1.11
C GLN A 26 10.01 -37.64 0.33
N GLU A 27 9.99 -37.81 -1.00
CA GLU A 27 8.95 -37.23 -1.88
C GLU A 27 7.52 -37.65 -1.50
N GLN A 28 7.35 -38.89 -1.03
CA GLN A 28 6.05 -39.39 -0.57
C GLN A 28 5.55 -38.66 0.67
N PHE A 29 6.46 -38.26 1.56
CA PHE A 29 6.13 -37.50 2.77
C PHE A 29 5.73 -36.06 2.43
N ILE A 30 6.49 -35.41 1.54
CA ILE A 30 6.16 -34.08 1.00
C ILE A 30 4.78 -34.08 0.32
N ALA A 31 4.51 -35.08 -0.52
CA ALA A 31 3.22 -35.21 -1.19
C ALA A 31 2.05 -35.32 -0.19
N MET A 32 2.23 -36.04 0.92
CA MET A 32 1.22 -36.12 1.98
C MET A 32 1.01 -34.79 2.70
N LEU A 33 2.07 -34.03 2.99
CA LEU A 33 1.96 -32.71 3.63
C LEU A 33 1.20 -31.71 2.75
N LYS A 34 1.42 -31.73 1.43
CA LYS A 34 0.70 -30.87 0.46
C LYS A 34 -0.81 -31.15 0.39
N THR A 35 -1.27 -32.31 0.84
CA THR A 35 -2.71 -32.64 0.92
C THR A 35 -3.41 -32.12 2.18
N CYS A 36 -2.65 -31.51 3.09
CA CYS A 36 -3.18 -31.01 4.35
C CYS A 36 -3.48 -29.51 4.25
N THR A 37 -4.54 -29.07 4.95
CA THR A 37 -5.01 -27.69 4.93
C THR A 37 -4.74 -27.05 6.28
N PRO A 38 -3.90 -26.01 6.36
CA PRO A 38 -3.70 -25.27 7.60
C PRO A 38 -4.94 -24.41 7.90
N CYS A 39 -5.37 -24.35 9.16
CA CYS A 39 -6.66 -23.77 9.54
C CYS A 39 -6.50 -22.54 10.43
N THR A 40 -5.80 -22.70 11.55
CA THR A 40 -5.62 -21.65 12.56
C THR A 40 -4.19 -21.68 13.08
N LEU A 41 -3.74 -20.53 13.58
CA LEU A 41 -2.42 -20.34 14.16
C LEU A 41 -2.59 -19.55 15.45
N ASP A 42 -2.27 -20.19 16.58
CA ASP A 42 -2.12 -19.53 17.88
C ASP A 42 -0.65 -19.08 18.05
N ASP A 43 -0.33 -18.38 19.13
CA ASP A 43 0.99 -17.79 19.39
C ASP A 43 2.19 -18.76 19.24
N SER A 44 1.97 -20.07 19.39
CA SER A 44 3.02 -21.11 19.25
C SER A 44 2.53 -22.43 18.66
N THR A 45 1.28 -22.51 18.16
CA THR A 45 0.70 -23.78 17.67
C THR A 45 0.01 -23.58 16.32
N LEU A 46 0.44 -24.32 15.31
CA LEU A 46 -0.25 -24.40 14.02
C LEU A 46 -1.22 -25.58 14.01
N TYR A 47 -2.48 -25.32 13.63
CA TYR A 47 -3.50 -26.36 13.48
C TYR A 47 -3.71 -26.67 12.01
N VAL A 48 -3.62 -27.96 11.67
CA VAL A 48 -3.72 -28.46 10.31
C VAL A 48 -4.79 -29.56 10.26
N THR A 49 -5.58 -29.59 9.19
CA THR A 49 -6.58 -30.64 8.96
C THR A 49 -6.24 -31.46 7.73
N THR A 50 -6.68 -32.73 7.72
CA THR A 50 -6.59 -33.59 6.55
C THR A 50 -7.77 -34.55 6.47
N SER A 51 -8.24 -34.80 5.25
CA SER A 51 -9.27 -35.80 4.96
C SER A 51 -8.71 -37.19 4.64
N LEU A 52 -7.38 -37.33 4.57
CA LEU A 52 -6.71 -38.57 4.23
C LEU A 52 -6.10 -39.23 5.47
N ARG A 53 -6.55 -40.45 5.80
CA ARG A 53 -6.03 -41.22 6.96
C ARG A 53 -4.53 -41.51 6.86
N GLY A 54 -4.03 -41.71 5.63
CA GLY A 54 -2.60 -41.92 5.37
C GLY A 54 -1.76 -40.70 5.73
N ALA A 55 -2.20 -39.50 5.32
CA ALA A 55 -1.53 -38.25 5.65
C ALA A 55 -1.53 -37.97 7.15
N TYR A 56 -2.68 -38.18 7.83
CA TYR A 56 -2.78 -38.05 9.28
C TYR A 56 -1.76 -38.94 10.02
N THR A 57 -1.75 -40.23 9.70
CA THR A 57 -0.88 -41.21 10.37
C THR A 57 0.60 -40.90 10.13
N ASN A 58 0.94 -40.49 8.90
CA ASN A 58 2.32 -40.17 8.54
C ASN A 58 2.83 -38.90 9.24
N ILE A 59 2.01 -37.84 9.30
CA ILE A 59 2.37 -36.59 9.96
C ILE A 59 2.47 -36.77 11.49
N VAL A 60 1.59 -37.57 12.09
CA VAL A 60 1.70 -37.90 13.53
C VAL A 60 3.01 -38.63 13.83
N ASN A 61 3.40 -39.58 12.98
CA ASN A 61 4.64 -40.34 13.15
C ASN A 61 5.91 -39.49 12.92
N ASN A 62 5.82 -38.43 12.12
CA ASN A 62 6.92 -37.53 11.79
C ASN A 62 6.76 -36.13 12.41
N LYS A 63 5.92 -36.00 13.45
CA LYS A 63 5.49 -34.72 14.01
C LYS A 63 6.67 -33.83 14.42
N SER A 64 7.67 -34.39 15.10
CA SER A 64 8.86 -33.66 15.54
C SER A 64 9.69 -33.08 14.39
N VAL A 65 9.73 -33.78 13.24
CA VAL A 65 10.40 -33.29 12.03
C VAL A 65 9.64 -32.09 11.47
N VAL A 66 8.31 -32.19 11.33
CA VAL A 66 7.50 -31.07 10.81
C VAL A 66 7.57 -29.86 11.74
N GLU A 67 7.51 -30.05 13.06
CA GLU A 67 7.65 -28.96 14.05
C GLU A 67 9.01 -28.26 13.97
N HIS A 68 10.08 -29.01 13.69
CA HIS A 68 11.41 -28.43 13.49
C HIS A 68 11.41 -27.45 12.30
N TYR A 69 10.92 -27.89 11.14
CA TYR A 69 10.83 -27.06 9.92
C TYR A 69 9.82 -25.92 10.04
N LEU A 70 8.72 -26.14 10.75
CA LEU A 70 7.74 -25.11 11.05
C LEU A 70 8.34 -23.99 11.91
N SER A 71 9.11 -24.37 12.93
CA SER A 71 9.85 -23.42 13.76
C SER A 71 10.95 -22.70 12.98
N GLN A 72 11.44 -23.31 11.89
CA GLN A 72 12.35 -22.65 10.95
C GLN A 72 11.67 -21.58 10.12
N ALA A 73 10.52 -21.91 9.52
CA ALA A 73 9.73 -20.98 8.74
C ALA A 73 9.21 -19.81 9.59
N ALA A 74 8.82 -20.06 10.85
CA ALA A 74 8.22 -19.06 11.75
C ALA A 74 9.23 -18.18 12.51
N PHE A 75 10.53 -18.47 12.43
CA PHE A 75 11.59 -17.81 13.22
C PHE A 75 11.41 -17.85 14.75
N LYS A 76 10.58 -18.77 15.27
CA LYS A 76 10.34 -19.02 16.70
C LYS A 76 9.96 -20.48 16.95
N ASP A 77 9.94 -20.94 18.19
CA ASP A 77 9.52 -22.30 18.53
C ASP A 77 8.03 -22.50 18.27
N MET A 78 7.69 -23.52 17.48
CA MET A 78 6.34 -23.83 17.02
C MET A 78 6.00 -25.31 17.24
N THR A 79 4.74 -25.57 17.57
CA THR A 79 4.16 -26.91 17.66
C THR A 79 3.07 -27.13 16.61
N LEU A 80 2.80 -28.39 16.29
CA LEU A 80 1.85 -28.80 15.26
C LEU A 80 0.74 -29.67 15.85
N THR A 81 -0.51 -29.28 15.61
CA THR A 81 -1.68 -30.11 15.91
C THR A 81 -2.39 -30.49 14.62
N ILE A 82 -2.47 -31.79 14.33
CA ILE A 82 -3.18 -32.29 13.15
C ILE A 82 -4.49 -32.97 13.53
N THR A 83 -5.57 -32.65 12.82
CA THR A 83 -6.90 -33.25 13.00
C THR A 83 -7.36 -33.97 11.74
N PHE A 84 -7.85 -35.19 11.88
CA PHE A 84 -8.46 -35.95 10.78
C PHE A 84 -9.96 -35.64 10.69
N THR A 85 -10.41 -35.11 9.54
CA THR A 85 -11.82 -34.81 9.28
C THR A 85 -12.38 -35.76 8.22
N LYS A 86 -13.42 -36.52 8.56
CA LYS A 86 -14.14 -37.36 7.58
C LYS A 86 -14.97 -36.43 6.69
N GLN A 87 -14.83 -36.54 5.36
CA GLN A 87 -15.69 -35.80 4.42
C GLN A 87 -17.17 -36.05 4.76
N GLY A 88 -17.88 -34.98 5.16
CA GLY A 88 -19.33 -35.02 5.42
C GLY A 88 -19.85 -34.41 6.73
N GLN A 89 -19.01 -33.83 7.60
CA GLN A 89 -19.49 -33.04 8.75
C GLN A 89 -18.79 -31.68 8.81
N GLN A 90 -19.55 -30.60 8.55
CA GLN A 90 -19.19 -29.25 8.96
C GLN A 90 -19.17 -29.21 10.49
N THR A 91 -18.05 -28.81 11.08
CA THR A 91 -17.98 -28.39 12.48
C THR A 91 -17.66 -26.90 12.50
N ASP A 92 -18.63 -26.12 12.95
CA ASP A 92 -18.46 -24.73 13.35
C ASP A 92 -17.39 -24.65 14.44
N PHE A 93 -16.30 -23.94 14.19
CA PHE A 93 -15.41 -23.47 15.26
C PHE A 93 -16.06 -22.26 15.92
N GLN A 94 -16.95 -22.51 16.90
CA GLN A 94 -17.31 -21.50 17.87
C GLN A 94 -16.18 -21.39 18.91
N ALA A 95 -15.63 -20.17 19.03
CA ALA A 95 -14.71 -19.80 20.08
C ALA A 95 -15.34 -20.06 21.46
N ALA A 96 -14.88 -21.11 22.14
CA ALA A 96 -15.23 -21.37 23.53
C ALA A 96 -14.32 -20.53 24.43
N SER A 97 -14.79 -19.33 24.77
CA SER A 97 -14.39 -18.64 25.98
C SER A 97 -15.17 -19.24 27.15
N SER A 98 -14.52 -20.04 28.00
CA SER A 98 -15.03 -20.30 29.36
C SER A 98 -13.89 -20.74 30.29
N LEU A 99 -13.57 -19.87 31.24
CA LEU A 99 -12.87 -20.20 32.47
C LEU A 99 -13.71 -21.22 33.26
N GLN A 100 -13.11 -22.34 33.65
CA GLN A 100 -13.66 -23.24 34.67
C GLN A 100 -13.21 -22.76 36.06
N GLU A 101 -14.19 -22.43 36.91
CA GLU A 101 -14.10 -22.62 38.36
C GLU A 101 -14.93 -23.86 38.75
N PRO A 102 -14.56 -24.62 39.80
CA PRO A 102 -15.18 -25.90 40.08
C PRO A 102 -16.40 -25.80 41.01
N SER A 103 -17.42 -26.59 40.66
CA SER A 103 -18.31 -27.40 41.50
C SER A 103 -19.17 -26.73 42.57
N GLN A 104 -20.50 -26.84 42.44
CA GLN A 104 -21.40 -27.39 43.48
C GLN A 104 -22.65 -28.05 42.87
N GLU A 105 -23.11 -29.04 43.62
CA GLU A 105 -24.11 -30.12 43.48
C GLU A 105 -25.54 -29.82 43.00
N SER A 106 -26.23 -30.94 42.69
CA SER A 106 -27.68 -31.22 42.78
C SER A 106 -28.53 -30.74 41.59
N ASP A 107 -29.57 -31.41 41.10
CA ASP A 107 -30.16 -32.74 41.23
C ASP A 107 -31.30 -32.78 40.20
N THR A 108 -31.67 -33.97 39.69
CA THR A 108 -32.89 -34.25 38.89
C THR A 108 -33.04 -33.54 37.53
N GLY A 109 -33.56 -34.11 36.44
CA GLY A 109 -34.19 -35.39 36.17
C GLY A 109 -34.86 -35.30 34.79
N ALA A 110 -34.76 -36.38 34.03
CA ALA A 110 -35.86 -36.96 33.26
C ALA A 110 -36.49 -36.23 32.02
N PHE A 111 -36.24 -36.84 30.86
CA PHE A 111 -37.23 -37.43 29.91
C PHE A 111 -37.80 -36.65 28.69
N TYR A 112 -37.88 -37.44 27.59
CA TYR A 112 -38.64 -37.33 26.32
C TYR A 112 -38.16 -36.32 25.25
N SER A 113 -37.43 -36.73 24.20
CA SER A 113 -37.88 -37.40 22.94
C SER A 113 -39.20 -36.90 22.33
N LYS A 114 -39.10 -36.20 21.19
CA LYS A 114 -39.98 -36.44 20.04
C LYS A 114 -39.39 -35.94 18.72
N GLU A 115 -39.42 -36.84 17.76
CA GLU A 115 -39.01 -36.74 16.36
C GLU A 115 -39.94 -35.86 15.50
N GLU A 116 -39.32 -35.36 14.44
CA GLU A 116 -39.83 -35.16 13.07
C GLU A 116 -41.00 -34.21 12.79
N LYS A 117 -40.71 -33.22 11.93
CA LYS A 117 -41.33 -33.19 10.59
C LYS A 117 -40.48 -32.44 9.57
N VAL A 118 -40.11 -33.21 8.54
CA VAL A 118 -39.53 -32.79 7.26
C VAL A 118 -40.51 -31.91 6.49
N SER A 119 -40.02 -30.84 5.86
CA SER A 119 -40.65 -30.27 4.67
C SER A 119 -39.57 -29.87 3.69
N GLN A 120 -39.54 -30.59 2.56
CA GLN A 120 -38.71 -30.35 1.39
C GLN A 120 -39.23 -29.14 0.60
N ASN A 121 -38.31 -28.37 0.02
CA ASN A 121 -38.38 -27.73 -1.30
C ASN A 121 -37.11 -26.88 -1.45
N GLN A 122 -36.41 -26.76 -2.57
CA GLN A 122 -36.41 -27.43 -3.87
C GLN A 122 -35.09 -26.96 -4.52
N SER A 123 -34.37 -27.90 -5.13
CA SER A 123 -33.09 -27.71 -5.81
C SER A 123 -33.24 -27.18 -7.23
N HIS A 124 -32.31 -26.33 -7.67
CA HIS A 124 -31.89 -26.21 -9.08
C HIS A 124 -30.35 -26.16 -9.18
N PRO A 125 -29.76 -26.63 -10.29
CA PRO A 125 -28.50 -27.37 -10.29
C PRO A 125 -27.27 -26.58 -10.76
N ALA A 126 -26.13 -27.12 -10.38
CA ALA A 126 -24.77 -26.72 -10.74
C ALA A 126 -24.44 -26.97 -12.22
N GLU A 127 -23.57 -26.13 -12.79
CA GLU A 127 -22.79 -26.43 -13.99
C GLU A 127 -21.30 -26.53 -13.65
N ASP A 128 -20.73 -27.68 -14.03
CA ASP A 128 -19.33 -28.07 -13.97
C ASP A 128 -18.45 -27.20 -14.90
N ARG A 129 -17.28 -26.76 -14.39
CA ARG A 129 -16.11 -26.49 -15.24
C ARG A 129 -14.88 -27.19 -14.69
N LYS A 130 -14.30 -28.04 -15.55
CA LYS A 130 -13.09 -28.83 -15.37
C LYS A 130 -11.87 -27.92 -15.18
N GLU A 131 -11.12 -28.12 -14.09
CA GLU A 131 -9.79 -27.53 -13.89
C GLU A 131 -8.71 -28.35 -14.62
N ALA A 132 -7.90 -27.66 -15.42
CA ALA A 132 -6.63 -28.18 -15.94
C ALA A 132 -5.49 -27.70 -15.02
N SER A 133 -4.66 -28.65 -14.59
CA SER A 133 -3.54 -28.46 -13.66
C SER A 133 -2.46 -27.52 -14.21
N PHE A 134 -2.07 -26.50 -13.44
CA PHE A 134 -0.93 -25.62 -13.69
C PHE A 134 0.22 -26.00 -12.74
N ASN A 135 1.43 -26.19 -13.27
CA ASN A 135 2.63 -26.59 -12.52
C ASN A 135 3.57 -25.37 -12.39
N PRO A 136 3.82 -24.80 -11.20
CA PRO A 136 4.42 -23.47 -11.08
C PRO A 136 5.89 -23.51 -10.63
N PHE A 137 6.80 -24.16 -11.35
CA PHE A 137 8.24 -23.99 -11.09
C PHE A 137 9.09 -24.23 -12.35
N SER A 138 9.36 -23.16 -13.10
CA SER A 138 10.62 -23.00 -13.84
C SER A 138 10.94 -21.52 -14.00
N SER A 139 12.03 -21.10 -13.38
CA SER A 139 12.64 -19.79 -13.50
C SER A 139 13.16 -19.57 -14.92
N VAL A 140 12.45 -18.76 -15.70
CA VAL A 140 12.82 -17.86 -16.82
C VAL A 140 11.49 -17.57 -17.51
N PHE A 141 10.98 -16.34 -17.39
CA PHE A 141 9.75 -15.94 -18.07
C PHE A 141 10.01 -15.96 -19.58
N SER A 142 9.31 -16.83 -20.30
CA SER A 142 9.32 -16.82 -21.77
C SER A 142 8.52 -15.62 -22.30
N SER A 143 8.82 -15.12 -23.50
CA SER A 143 8.06 -14.03 -24.14
C SER A 143 6.55 -14.35 -24.24
N GLN A 144 6.18 -15.63 -24.30
CA GLN A 144 4.77 -16.08 -24.29
C GLN A 144 4.14 -16.05 -22.90
N GLU A 145 4.91 -16.14 -21.82
CA GLU A 145 4.45 -15.94 -20.44
C GLU A 145 4.37 -14.47 -20.06
N LEU A 146 5.24 -13.63 -20.64
CA LEU A 146 5.13 -12.17 -20.58
C LEU A 146 3.89 -11.68 -21.34
N ASP A 147 3.60 -12.24 -22.52
CA ASP A 147 2.36 -11.98 -23.26
C ASP A 147 1.12 -12.49 -22.50
N LYS A 148 1.24 -13.64 -21.81
CA LYS A 148 0.16 -14.14 -20.93
C LYS A 148 -0.05 -13.26 -19.71
N TRP A 149 1.02 -12.79 -19.07
CA TRP A 149 0.93 -11.84 -17.95
C TRP A 149 0.36 -10.50 -18.42
N ASN A 150 0.79 -9.97 -19.56
CA ASN A 150 0.21 -8.77 -20.20
C ASN A 150 -1.27 -8.98 -20.58
N SER A 151 -1.66 -10.18 -21.02
CA SER A 151 -3.07 -10.51 -21.30
C SER A 151 -3.90 -10.75 -20.03
N GLN A 152 -3.27 -11.16 -18.92
CA GLN A 152 -3.90 -11.35 -17.62
C GLN A 152 -3.99 -10.03 -16.83
N THR A 153 -3.02 -9.12 -16.94
CA THR A 153 -3.10 -7.75 -16.42
C THR A 153 -4.03 -6.87 -17.26
N GLN A 154 -4.24 -7.20 -18.53
CA GLN A 154 -5.38 -6.68 -19.31
C GLN A 154 -6.75 -7.25 -18.87
N SER A 155 -6.76 -8.32 -18.05
CA SER A 155 -7.99 -8.94 -17.51
C SER A 155 -8.24 -8.67 -16.02
N ASN A 156 -7.33 -7.97 -15.33
CA ASN A 156 -7.78 -7.12 -14.24
C ASN A 156 -8.71 -6.12 -14.90
N GLU A 157 -10.02 -6.27 -14.68
CA GLU A 157 -10.93 -5.16 -14.82
C GLU A 157 -10.22 -3.99 -14.16
N THR A 158 -9.72 -3.08 -14.99
CA THR A 158 -9.37 -1.75 -14.55
C THR A 158 -10.54 -1.38 -13.67
N ILE A 159 -10.35 -1.17 -12.36
CA ILE A 159 -11.39 -0.64 -11.50
C ILE A 159 -11.57 0.79 -12.03
N LYS A 160 -12.28 0.87 -13.16
CA LYS A 160 -12.70 2.09 -13.77
C LYS A 160 -13.66 2.66 -12.75
N PRO A 161 -13.59 3.96 -12.47
CA PRO A 161 -14.68 4.61 -11.79
C PRO A 161 -15.98 4.14 -12.44
N ARG A 162 -16.90 3.66 -11.60
CA ARG A 162 -18.18 3.15 -12.05
C ARG A 162 -18.81 4.25 -12.89
N GLN A 163 -18.88 4.06 -14.21
CA GLN A 163 -19.64 4.93 -15.10
C GLN A 163 -21.11 4.68 -14.80
N GLU A 164 -21.60 5.22 -13.67
CA GLU A 164 -23.03 5.49 -13.57
C GLU A 164 -23.32 6.58 -14.61
N GLU A 165 -24.34 6.36 -15.45
CA GLU A 165 -24.86 7.46 -16.28
C GLU A 165 -25.03 8.70 -15.39
N PRO A 166 -24.61 9.89 -15.85
CA PRO A 166 -24.72 11.11 -15.04
C PRO A 166 -26.15 11.17 -14.55
N ARG A 167 -26.34 11.08 -13.22
CA ARG A 167 -27.67 11.04 -12.58
C ARG A 167 -28.55 12.02 -13.31
N SER A 168 -29.53 11.51 -14.06
CA SER A 168 -30.34 12.35 -14.93
C SER A 168 -31.00 13.40 -14.05
N LEU A 169 -30.49 14.62 -14.12
CA LEU A 169 -30.99 15.77 -13.36
C LEU A 169 -32.38 16.10 -13.88
N SER A 170 -33.39 15.42 -13.35
CA SER A 170 -34.79 15.61 -13.68
C SER A 170 -35.30 16.88 -12.99
N SER A 171 -35.04 18.03 -13.62
CA SER A 171 -35.76 19.32 -13.58
C SER A 171 -34.78 20.50 -13.80
N ASP A 172 -35.13 21.42 -14.70
CA ASP A 172 -34.34 22.63 -14.97
C ASP A 172 -34.21 23.56 -13.75
N SER A 173 -35.11 23.44 -12.76
CA SER A 173 -35.05 24.16 -11.49
C SER A 173 -33.89 23.71 -10.61
N ASN A 174 -33.66 22.39 -10.48
CA ASN A 174 -32.57 21.86 -9.65
C ASN A 174 -31.20 22.19 -10.23
N LYS A 175 -31.07 22.20 -11.56
CA LYS A 175 -29.82 22.61 -12.24
C LYS A 175 -29.46 24.06 -11.95
N ARG A 176 -30.45 24.98 -11.98
CA ARG A 176 -30.24 26.39 -11.65
C ARG A 176 -29.76 26.56 -10.22
N THR A 177 -30.43 25.93 -9.25
CA THR A 177 -30.05 26.02 -7.83
C THR A 177 -28.64 25.49 -7.55
N ILE A 178 -28.22 24.41 -8.22
CA ILE A 178 -26.86 23.87 -8.09
C ILE A 178 -25.81 24.84 -8.65
N LEU A 179 -26.07 25.39 -9.84
CA LEU A 179 -25.19 26.38 -10.47
C LEU A 179 -25.12 27.67 -9.64
N ASP A 180 -26.23 28.11 -9.07
CA ASP A 180 -26.30 29.29 -8.21
C ASP A 180 -25.49 29.09 -6.93
N ARG A 181 -25.66 27.95 -6.24
CA ARG A 181 -24.87 27.60 -5.04
C ARG A 181 -23.38 27.59 -5.37
N ARG A 182 -23.00 26.94 -6.47
CA ARG A 182 -21.61 26.87 -6.93
C ARG A 182 -21.02 28.24 -7.25
N ASN A 183 -21.76 29.07 -7.99
CA ASN A 183 -21.32 30.42 -8.37
C ASN A 183 -21.29 31.38 -7.16
N SER A 184 -22.09 31.10 -6.13
CA SER A 184 -22.13 31.91 -4.91
C SER A 184 -20.98 31.62 -3.93
N ASN A 185 -20.36 30.43 -4.00
CA ASN A 185 -19.25 30.08 -3.12
C ASN A 185 -17.91 30.54 -3.73
N PRO A 186 -17.20 31.52 -3.10
CA PRO A 186 -15.97 32.10 -3.65
C PRO A 186 -14.77 31.14 -3.65
N LEU A 187 -14.87 29.97 -3.02
CA LEU A 187 -13.78 29.00 -2.91
C LEU A 187 -13.75 27.98 -4.06
N VAL A 188 -14.82 27.88 -4.84
CA VAL A 188 -14.96 26.84 -5.87
C VAL A 188 -14.33 27.30 -7.18
N GLU A 189 -13.38 26.52 -7.70
CA GLU A 189 -12.78 26.77 -9.01
C GLU A 189 -13.83 26.60 -10.14
N THR A 190 -13.85 27.56 -11.09
CA THR A 190 -14.73 27.53 -12.26
C THR A 190 -14.29 26.41 -13.21
N LYS A 191 -15.24 25.75 -13.89
CA LYS A 191 -14.99 24.57 -14.76
C LYS A 191 -13.88 24.79 -15.81
N THR A 192 -13.69 26.03 -16.27
CA THR A 192 -12.72 26.43 -17.30
C THR A 192 -11.24 26.21 -16.92
N THR A 193 -10.89 26.13 -15.63
CA THR A 193 -9.51 25.83 -15.20
C THR A 193 -9.19 24.33 -15.15
N VAL A 194 -10.19 23.47 -15.35
CA VAL A 194 -10.11 22.02 -15.05
C VAL A 194 -10.04 21.15 -16.31
N GLU A 195 -10.59 21.61 -17.44
CA GLU A 195 -10.65 20.86 -18.70
C GLU A 195 -9.28 20.51 -19.31
N THR A 196 -8.18 21.08 -18.79
CA THR A 196 -6.80 20.82 -19.25
C THR A 196 -5.93 20.11 -18.21
N SER A 197 -6.49 19.70 -17.07
CA SER A 197 -5.72 19.09 -15.98
C SER A 197 -5.30 17.66 -16.32
N LYS A 198 -3.98 17.41 -16.37
CA LYS A 198 -3.40 16.06 -16.55
C LYS A 198 -3.39 15.22 -15.25
N LEU A 199 -3.92 15.74 -14.14
CA LEU A 199 -3.92 15.10 -12.83
C LEU A 199 -5.23 14.35 -12.58
N THR A 200 -5.42 13.24 -13.28
CA THR A 200 -6.65 12.45 -13.28
C THR A 200 -6.37 10.99 -12.92
N PHE A 201 -7.40 10.25 -12.51
CA PHE A 201 -7.25 8.85 -12.08
C PHE A 201 -6.76 7.94 -13.21
N ASP A 202 -7.22 8.16 -14.45
CA ASP A 202 -6.78 7.43 -15.65
C ASP A 202 -5.29 7.63 -15.96
N ARG A 203 -4.71 8.74 -15.51
CA ARG A 203 -3.28 9.04 -15.68
C ARG A 203 -2.43 8.63 -14.47
N PHE A 204 -3.05 8.17 -13.38
CA PHE A 204 -2.31 7.69 -12.22
C PHE A 204 -1.81 6.26 -12.46
N VAL A 205 -0.51 6.02 -12.30
CA VAL A 205 0.08 4.67 -12.45
C VAL A 205 0.01 3.96 -11.10
N VAL A 206 -0.74 2.86 -11.07
CA VAL A 206 -0.97 2.05 -9.86
C VAL A 206 0.07 0.93 -9.77
N GLY A 207 0.57 0.70 -8.55
CA GLY A 207 1.43 -0.41 -8.15
C GLY A 207 1.15 -0.82 -6.71
N GLU A 208 1.80 -1.87 -6.20
CA GLU A 208 1.61 -2.35 -4.81
C GLU A 208 1.89 -1.25 -3.77
N GLU A 209 2.73 -0.27 -4.12
CA GLU A 209 3.17 0.83 -3.26
C GLU A 209 2.12 1.93 -3.05
N ASN A 210 1.07 1.95 -3.89
CA ASN A 210 0.10 3.04 -3.91
C ASN A 210 -1.35 2.60 -4.23
N ASP A 211 -1.59 1.30 -4.40
CA ASP A 211 -2.90 0.74 -4.75
C ASP A 211 -3.98 1.08 -3.72
N PHE A 212 -3.68 0.94 -2.44
CA PHE A 212 -4.64 1.18 -1.37
C PHE A 212 -4.98 2.67 -1.26
N ALA A 213 -4.00 3.55 -1.47
CA ALA A 213 -4.23 5.00 -1.52
C ALA A 213 -5.12 5.38 -2.72
N PHE A 214 -4.87 4.78 -3.89
CA PHE A 214 -5.67 4.96 -5.09
C PHE A 214 -7.12 4.49 -4.88
N GLU A 215 -7.32 3.30 -4.30
CA GLU A 215 -8.65 2.77 -3.99
C GLU A 215 -9.44 3.68 -3.05
N GLN A 216 -8.83 4.14 -1.94
CA GLN A 216 -9.54 5.03 -1.02
C GLN A 216 -9.84 6.40 -1.65
N ALA A 217 -8.95 6.90 -2.51
CA ALA A 217 -9.21 8.12 -3.28
C ALA A 217 -10.43 7.94 -4.22
N LEU A 218 -10.55 6.79 -4.90
CA LEU A 218 -11.72 6.48 -5.72
C LEU A 218 -13.02 6.41 -4.89
N ARG A 219 -12.99 5.78 -3.71
CA ARG A 219 -14.16 5.71 -2.80
C ARG A 219 -14.66 7.10 -2.41
N VAL A 220 -13.73 7.99 -2.05
CA VAL A 220 -14.04 9.39 -1.74
C VAL A 220 -14.64 10.11 -2.95
N ALA A 221 -14.06 9.91 -4.13
CA ALA A 221 -14.53 10.51 -5.36
C ALA A 221 -15.96 10.04 -5.72
N ASN A 222 -16.28 8.77 -5.47
CA ASN A 222 -17.59 8.15 -5.70
C ASN A 222 -18.64 8.39 -4.60
N ASP A 223 -18.33 9.18 -3.57
CA ASP A 223 -19.21 9.41 -2.40
C ASP A 223 -19.59 8.11 -1.66
N GLU A 224 -18.69 7.11 -1.64
CA GLU A 224 -18.91 5.88 -0.90
C GLU A 224 -18.86 6.15 0.61
N LYS A 225 -20.05 6.27 1.21
CA LYS A 225 -20.18 6.58 2.64
C LYS A 225 -19.67 5.41 3.49
N GLY A 226 -18.68 5.68 4.34
CA GLY A 226 -18.08 4.70 5.24
C GLY A 226 -17.32 5.34 6.42
N LYS A 227 -16.67 4.51 7.24
CA LYS A 227 -15.92 4.94 8.43
C LYS A 227 -14.57 5.64 8.12
N GLY A 228 -14.28 5.96 6.86
CA GLY A 228 -12.98 6.43 6.40
C GLY A 228 -12.78 7.95 6.32
N ASN A 229 -13.47 8.74 7.15
CA ASN A 229 -13.38 10.20 7.12
C ASN A 229 -12.69 10.72 8.41
N PRO A 230 -11.58 11.48 8.31
CA PRO A 230 -10.91 11.93 7.08
C PRO A 230 -10.11 10.83 6.37
N LEU A 231 -9.87 11.01 5.07
CA LEU A 231 -8.81 10.31 4.36
C LEU A 231 -7.50 11.11 4.51
N PHE A 232 -6.47 10.50 5.07
CA PHE A 232 -5.16 11.12 5.26
C PHE A 232 -4.10 10.33 4.49
N ILE A 233 -3.48 10.97 3.50
CA ILE A 233 -2.46 10.39 2.64
C ILE A 233 -1.10 11.00 3.00
N TYR A 234 -0.10 10.19 3.31
CA TYR A 234 1.25 10.68 3.58
C TYR A 234 2.31 9.98 2.75
N GLY A 235 3.50 10.57 2.68
CA GLY A 235 4.64 9.99 1.97
C GLY A 235 5.61 11.07 1.52
N ASN A 236 6.79 10.67 1.06
CA ASN A 236 7.83 11.60 0.61
C ASN A 236 7.39 12.48 -0.58
N SER A 237 8.19 13.51 -0.85
CA SER A 237 7.94 14.43 -1.96
C SER A 237 7.99 13.71 -3.31
N GLY A 238 7.01 14.00 -4.18
CA GLY A 238 6.99 13.49 -5.55
C GLY A 238 6.52 12.05 -5.73
N LEU A 239 5.84 11.45 -4.74
CA LEU A 239 5.25 10.10 -4.82
C LEU A 239 3.79 10.08 -5.35
N GLY A 240 3.22 11.21 -5.78
CA GLY A 240 1.89 11.24 -6.38
C GLY A 240 0.73 11.68 -5.47
N LYS A 241 0.98 12.13 -4.23
CA LYS A 241 -0.04 12.66 -3.31
C LYS A 241 -0.93 13.74 -3.98
N THR A 242 -0.32 14.81 -4.48
CA THR A 242 -1.03 15.90 -5.17
C THR A 242 -1.79 15.39 -6.40
N HIS A 243 -1.27 14.38 -7.10
CA HIS A 243 -1.94 13.77 -8.26
C HIS A 243 -3.25 13.11 -7.82
N LEU A 244 -3.23 12.27 -6.77
CA LEU A 244 -4.44 11.65 -6.24
C LEU A 244 -5.45 12.69 -5.74
N LEU A 245 -5.00 13.69 -4.98
CA LEU A 245 -5.87 14.75 -4.44
C LEU A 245 -6.58 15.52 -5.56
N ARG A 246 -5.84 15.89 -6.61
CA ARG A 246 -6.41 16.56 -7.79
C ARG A 246 -7.27 15.61 -8.62
N SER A 247 -6.97 14.31 -8.65
CA SER A 247 -7.81 13.31 -9.33
C SER A 247 -9.18 13.20 -8.69
N ILE A 248 -9.25 13.20 -7.34
CA ILE A 248 -10.53 13.26 -6.61
C ILE A 248 -11.32 14.50 -7.04
N GLN A 249 -10.70 15.68 -7.00
CA GLN A 249 -11.36 16.94 -7.37
C GLN A 249 -11.86 16.88 -8.82
N ASN A 250 -10.99 16.56 -9.78
CA ASN A 250 -11.31 16.52 -11.20
C ASN A 250 -12.46 15.54 -11.49
N TYR A 251 -12.40 14.35 -10.86
CA TYR A 251 -13.45 13.35 -10.99
C TYR A 251 -14.81 13.85 -10.49
N ILE A 252 -14.86 14.47 -9.30
CA ILE A 252 -16.10 15.01 -8.74
C ILE A 252 -16.63 16.14 -9.65
N LEU A 253 -15.75 17.01 -10.13
CA LEU A 253 -16.13 18.13 -10.99
C LEU A 253 -16.73 17.70 -12.34
N GLU A 254 -16.27 16.57 -12.87
CA GLU A 254 -16.77 16.01 -14.12
C GLU A 254 -18.06 15.20 -13.91
N ASN A 255 -18.11 14.34 -12.89
CA ASN A 255 -19.15 13.33 -12.72
C ASN A 255 -20.29 13.76 -11.76
N ASP A 256 -19.99 14.59 -10.76
CA ASP A 256 -20.97 15.13 -9.82
C ASP A 256 -20.73 16.63 -9.54
N PRO A 257 -21.02 17.51 -10.51
CA PRO A 257 -20.80 18.95 -10.37
C PRO A 257 -21.69 19.60 -9.29
N SER A 258 -22.64 18.85 -8.71
CA SER A 258 -23.49 19.31 -7.61
C SER A 258 -22.80 19.29 -6.25
N ARG A 259 -21.77 18.44 -6.09
CA ARG A 259 -20.91 18.40 -4.92
C ARG A 259 -19.85 19.50 -5.01
N LEU A 260 -19.86 20.41 -4.04
CA LEU A 260 -18.86 21.47 -3.96
C LEU A 260 -17.55 20.91 -3.39
N CYS A 261 -16.60 20.62 -4.28
CA CYS A 261 -15.27 20.15 -3.95
C CYS A 261 -14.26 21.30 -4.01
N VAL A 262 -13.58 21.58 -2.89
CA VAL A 262 -12.57 22.64 -2.79
C VAL A 262 -11.21 22.01 -2.51
N TYR A 263 -10.25 22.27 -3.40
CA TYR A 263 -8.85 21.96 -3.21
C TYR A 263 -8.09 23.21 -2.78
N LYS A 264 -7.25 23.09 -1.74
CA LYS A 264 -6.27 24.10 -1.35
C LYS A 264 -4.96 23.42 -0.98
N ASN A 265 -3.83 23.99 -1.36
CA ASN A 265 -2.60 23.69 -0.61
C ASN A 265 -2.60 24.50 0.70
N ALA A 266 -1.83 24.07 1.68
CA ALA A 266 -1.77 24.73 2.99
C ALA A 266 -1.39 26.21 2.91
N THR A 267 -0.54 26.61 1.95
CA THR A 267 -0.19 28.03 1.73
C THR A 267 -1.42 28.85 1.33
N ALA A 268 -2.20 28.38 0.35
CA ALA A 268 -3.43 29.05 -0.08
C ALA A 268 -4.47 29.10 1.04
N PHE A 269 -4.56 28.07 1.88
CA PHE A 269 -5.44 28.07 3.05
C PHE A 269 -5.00 29.10 4.11
N ILE A 270 -3.69 29.24 4.35
CA ILE A 270 -3.12 30.30 5.20
C ILE A 270 -3.42 31.68 4.60
N ASP A 271 -3.26 31.84 3.30
CA ASP A 271 -3.51 33.10 2.61
C ASP A 271 -4.99 33.51 2.74
N ASP A 272 -5.93 32.60 2.47
CA ASP A 272 -7.36 32.81 2.67
C ASP A 272 -7.66 33.36 4.09
N TYR A 273 -7.14 32.67 5.12
CA TYR A 273 -7.32 33.07 6.51
C TYR A 273 -6.70 34.43 6.81
N THR A 274 -5.44 34.65 6.41
CA THR A 274 -4.73 35.90 6.73
C THR A 274 -5.34 37.11 6.01
N HIS A 275 -5.81 36.95 4.77
CA HIS A 275 -6.53 37.99 4.05
C HIS A 275 -7.85 38.34 4.73
N ALA A 276 -8.66 37.34 5.12
CA ALA A 276 -9.92 37.58 5.83
C ALA A 276 -9.71 38.25 7.20
N MET A 277 -8.67 37.86 7.94
CA MET A 277 -8.36 38.44 9.25
C MET A 277 -7.81 39.87 9.18
N ARG A 278 -7.19 40.26 8.07
CA ARG A 278 -6.73 41.64 7.83
C ARG A 278 -7.88 42.58 7.47
N ASN A 279 -8.86 42.09 6.71
CA ASN A 279 -9.98 42.87 6.19
C ASN A 279 -11.24 42.75 7.06
N LYS A 280 -11.14 43.08 8.36
CA LYS A 280 -12.26 42.91 9.32
C LYS A 280 -13.46 43.84 9.07
N ALA A 281 -13.29 44.90 8.29
CA ALA A 281 -14.31 45.94 8.09
C ALA A 281 -15.57 45.42 7.37
N ASP A 282 -15.44 44.37 6.55
CA ASP A 282 -16.50 43.91 5.62
C ASP A 282 -17.12 42.57 6.02
N GLY A 283 -16.91 42.10 7.26
CA GLY A 283 -17.38 40.78 7.69
C GLY A 283 -16.65 39.61 7.00
N ALA A 284 -15.49 39.88 6.36
CA ALA A 284 -14.71 38.87 5.63
C ALA A 284 -14.39 37.59 6.44
N PRO A 285 -14.08 37.63 7.76
CA PRO A 285 -13.96 36.42 8.57
C PRO A 285 -15.19 35.51 8.56
N GLN A 286 -16.38 36.11 8.62
CA GLN A 286 -17.65 35.40 8.65
C GLN A 286 -17.95 34.79 7.29
N ILE A 287 -17.77 35.58 6.22
CA ILE A 287 -17.95 35.14 4.83
C ILE A 287 -17.03 33.95 4.53
N LEU A 288 -15.76 34.02 4.96
CA LEU A 288 -14.82 32.91 4.77
C LEU A 288 -15.27 31.64 5.51
N THR A 289 -15.72 31.80 6.76
CA THR A 289 -16.21 30.68 7.58
C THR A 289 -17.42 30.02 6.93
N GLU A 290 -18.38 30.82 6.44
CA GLU A 290 -19.56 30.33 5.74
C GLU A 290 -19.21 29.64 4.43
N ALA A 291 -18.28 30.19 3.65
CA ALA A 291 -17.82 29.60 2.41
C ALA A 291 -17.18 28.21 2.64
N TYR A 292 -16.38 28.04 3.69
CA TYR A 292 -15.78 26.75 4.06
C TYR A 292 -16.77 25.77 4.72
N ARG A 293 -17.90 26.24 5.26
CA ARG A 293 -18.98 25.37 5.77
C ARG A 293 -19.90 24.88 4.66
N ASP A 294 -20.11 25.69 3.63
CA ASP A 294 -20.93 25.33 2.46
C ASP A 294 -20.13 24.55 1.39
N ILE A 295 -19.36 23.54 1.81
CA ILE A 295 -18.68 22.62 0.89
C ILE A 295 -19.06 21.19 1.20
N ASP A 296 -18.94 20.33 0.19
CA ASP A 296 -19.23 18.90 0.30
C ASP A 296 -17.96 18.06 0.47
N VAL A 297 -16.86 18.52 -0.13
CA VAL A 297 -15.54 17.88 -0.03
C VAL A 297 -14.45 18.94 0.16
N LEU A 298 -13.67 18.81 1.24
CA LEU A 298 -12.48 19.62 1.50
C LEU A 298 -11.22 18.81 1.24
N ILE A 299 -10.34 19.30 0.36
CA ILE A 299 -9.05 18.69 0.07
C ILE A 299 -7.94 19.68 0.45
N ILE A 300 -7.09 19.33 1.42
CA ILE A 300 -5.91 20.12 1.81
C ILE A 300 -4.62 19.36 1.51
N ASP A 301 -3.77 19.92 0.65
CA ASP A 301 -2.42 19.41 0.36
C ASP A 301 -1.35 20.11 1.22
N ASP A 302 -0.23 19.44 1.44
CA ASP A 302 0.91 19.90 2.26
C ASP A 302 0.52 20.40 3.68
N VAL A 303 -0.33 19.67 4.40
CA VAL A 303 -0.84 20.10 5.74
C VAL A 303 0.28 20.39 6.75
N GLN A 304 1.47 19.82 6.58
CA GLN A 304 2.64 20.10 7.41
C GLN A 304 3.01 21.59 7.47
N LYS A 305 2.63 22.39 6.45
CA LYS A 305 2.90 23.84 6.42
C LYS A 305 1.99 24.64 7.35
N LEU A 306 0.93 24.04 7.89
CA LEU A 306 0.06 24.67 8.90
C LEU A 306 0.69 24.70 10.30
N ALA A 307 1.73 23.88 10.54
CA ALA A 307 2.47 23.88 11.80
C ALA A 307 3.03 25.29 12.11
N GLY A 308 2.99 25.68 13.38
CA GLY A 308 3.39 27.01 13.85
C GLY A 308 2.44 28.16 13.46
N LYS A 309 1.35 27.92 12.72
CA LYS A 309 0.36 28.94 12.33
C LYS A 309 -0.88 28.89 13.21
N ALA A 310 -0.74 29.16 14.50
CA ALA A 310 -1.78 28.96 15.53
C ALA A 310 -3.19 29.45 15.13
N GLY A 311 -3.31 30.66 14.58
CA GLY A 311 -4.59 31.21 14.13
C GLY A 311 -5.22 30.42 12.97
N THR A 312 -4.43 30.12 11.94
CA THR A 312 -4.88 29.31 10.80
C THR A 312 -5.19 27.88 11.22
N LEU A 313 -4.40 27.31 12.13
CA LEU A 313 -4.57 25.96 12.64
C LEU A 313 -5.88 25.83 13.44
N SER A 314 -6.20 26.83 14.27
CA SER A 314 -7.50 26.91 14.95
C SER A 314 -8.66 26.98 13.96
N PHE A 315 -8.55 27.83 12.94
CA PHE A 315 -9.57 27.96 11.89
C PHE A 315 -9.76 26.66 11.09
N PHE A 316 -8.66 25.98 10.75
CA PHE A 316 -8.69 24.65 10.14
C PHE A 316 -9.43 23.65 11.02
N PHE A 317 -9.15 23.63 12.33
CA PHE A 317 -9.79 22.71 13.26
C PHE A 317 -11.30 22.97 13.40
N ASP A 318 -11.71 24.23 13.47
CA ASP A 318 -13.13 24.61 13.51
C ASP A 318 -13.86 24.20 12.22
N THR A 319 -13.23 24.43 11.07
CA THR A 319 -13.73 24.01 9.76
C THR A 319 -13.85 22.48 9.67
N PHE A 320 -12.80 21.77 10.07
CA PHE A 320 -12.76 20.31 10.11
C PHE A 320 -13.92 19.73 10.95
N ASN A 321 -14.14 20.29 12.14
CA ASN A 321 -15.20 19.81 13.02
C ASN A 321 -16.60 20.06 12.46
N SER A 322 -16.83 21.23 11.85
CA SER A 322 -18.11 21.55 11.22
C SER A 322 -18.40 20.54 10.10
N LEU A 323 -17.47 20.41 9.16
CA LEU A 323 -17.61 19.53 7.99
C LEU A 323 -17.82 18.07 8.40
N ARG A 324 -17.03 17.57 9.34
CA ARG A 324 -17.17 16.20 9.83
C ARG A 324 -18.53 15.95 10.51
N THR A 325 -19.04 16.94 11.27
CA THR A 325 -20.35 16.84 11.93
C THR A 325 -21.49 16.81 10.91
N ASP A 326 -21.34 17.58 9.83
CA ASP A 326 -22.31 17.66 8.72
C ASP A 326 -22.17 16.50 7.72
N GLY A 327 -21.32 15.50 8.02
CA GLY A 327 -21.09 14.34 7.17
C GLY A 327 -20.37 14.65 5.84
N LYS A 328 -19.68 15.80 5.76
CA LYS A 328 -18.90 16.21 4.60
C LYS A 328 -17.54 15.51 4.58
N GLN A 329 -16.99 15.32 3.39
CA GLN A 329 -15.75 14.58 3.21
C GLN A 329 -14.52 15.48 3.39
N ILE A 330 -13.50 14.96 4.07
CA ILE A 330 -12.23 15.64 4.25
C ILE A 330 -11.11 14.73 3.73
N VAL A 331 -10.22 15.28 2.90
CA VAL A 331 -9.02 14.62 2.38
C VAL A 331 -7.81 15.49 2.70
N LEU A 332 -6.80 14.90 3.29
CA LEU A 332 -5.59 15.58 3.72
C LEU A 332 -4.37 14.88 3.13
N ALA A 333 -3.37 15.65 2.71
CA ALA A 333 -2.07 15.12 2.34
C ALA A 333 -0.92 15.78 3.09
N ALA A 334 0.06 14.97 3.50
CA ALA A 334 1.24 15.38 4.25
C ALA A 334 2.52 14.71 3.75
N ASP A 335 3.67 15.24 4.16
CA ASP A 335 4.96 14.57 3.97
C ASP A 335 5.26 13.49 5.02
N ARG A 336 4.48 13.44 6.10
CA ARG A 336 4.67 12.58 7.27
C ARG A 336 3.35 12.22 7.94
N THR A 337 3.38 11.26 8.87
CA THR A 337 2.18 10.77 9.56
C THR A 337 1.56 11.84 10.47
N PRO A 338 0.27 11.69 10.87
CA PRO A 338 -0.36 12.61 11.82
C PRO A 338 0.39 12.70 13.15
N LEU A 339 0.93 11.58 13.63
CA LEU A 339 1.71 11.53 14.86
C LEU A 339 2.97 12.40 14.75
N GLU A 340 3.68 12.33 13.63
CA GLU A 340 4.89 13.13 13.38
C GLU A 340 4.59 14.61 13.19
N LEU A 341 3.41 14.97 12.67
CA LEU A 341 2.96 16.36 12.61
C LEU A 341 2.74 16.96 14.01
N GLY A 342 2.41 16.13 14.99
CA GLY A 342 2.27 16.52 16.40
C GLY A 342 3.61 16.66 17.14
N LEU A 343 4.74 16.33 16.52
CA LEU A 343 6.06 16.44 17.16
C LEU A 343 6.63 17.86 17.04
N GLY A 344 7.24 18.34 18.14
CA GLY A 344 7.91 19.64 18.20
C GLY A 344 7.05 20.76 18.83
N ALA A 345 7.69 21.85 19.23
CA ALA A 345 7.04 22.97 19.95
C ALA A 345 5.99 23.72 19.11
N GLU A 346 6.07 23.62 17.79
CA GLU A 346 5.13 24.22 16.83
C GLU A 346 4.28 23.17 16.10
N GLY A 347 4.30 21.92 16.57
CA GLY A 347 3.54 20.80 16.01
C GLY A 347 2.03 20.94 16.21
N PHE A 348 1.27 20.05 15.58
CA PHE A 348 -0.16 19.97 15.78
C PHE A 348 -0.45 19.58 17.22
N ASP A 349 -1.50 20.15 17.82
CA ASP A 349 -1.91 19.71 19.14
C ASP A 349 -2.45 18.27 19.11
N GLU A 350 -2.56 17.67 20.29
CA GLU A 350 -3.05 16.29 20.45
C GLU A 350 -4.48 16.13 19.92
N ARG A 351 -5.29 17.20 19.96
CA ARG A 351 -6.69 17.16 19.51
C ARG A 351 -6.76 17.01 17.99
N ILE A 352 -5.99 17.81 17.26
CA ILE A 352 -5.92 17.74 15.80
C ILE A 352 -5.34 16.39 15.38
N THR A 353 -4.24 15.98 16.01
CA THR A 353 -3.60 14.69 15.74
C THR A 353 -4.57 13.52 15.92
N SER A 354 -5.28 13.47 17.05
CA SER A 354 -6.29 12.43 17.34
C SER A 354 -7.41 12.41 16.30
N ARG A 355 -7.91 13.56 15.88
CA ARG A 355 -9.02 13.65 14.91
C ARG A 355 -8.61 13.26 13.50
N VAL A 356 -7.39 13.61 13.09
CA VAL A 356 -6.84 13.20 11.81
C VAL A 356 -6.60 11.68 11.80
N SER A 357 -6.09 11.13 12.90
CA SER A 357 -5.87 9.69 13.06
C SER A 357 -7.14 8.85 13.20
N ALA A 358 -8.29 9.47 13.51
CA ALA A 358 -9.56 8.74 13.67
C ALA A 358 -10.17 8.25 12.34
N GLY A 359 -9.66 8.74 11.20
CA GLY A 359 -10.07 8.33 9.87
C GLY A 359 -9.20 7.23 9.29
N VAL A 360 -9.02 7.24 7.97
CA VAL A 360 -8.13 6.31 7.26
C VAL A 360 -6.80 7.00 6.98
N VAL A 361 -5.72 6.47 7.55
CA VAL A 361 -4.34 6.97 7.41
C VAL A 361 -3.56 6.01 6.52
N ILE A 362 -3.10 6.47 5.37
CA ILE A 362 -2.44 5.63 4.34
C ILE A 362 -1.15 6.28 3.87
N GLY A 363 -0.08 5.49 3.83
CA GLY A 363 1.19 5.89 3.23
C GLY A 363 1.21 5.57 1.74
N ILE A 364 1.86 6.44 0.96
CA ILE A 364 2.36 6.12 -0.38
C ILE A 364 3.84 5.84 -0.25
N GLU A 365 4.25 4.66 -0.72
CA GLU A 365 5.63 4.20 -0.63
C GLU A 365 6.46 4.61 -1.86
N GLN A 366 7.78 4.43 -1.74
CA GLN A 366 8.70 4.65 -2.84
C GLN A 366 8.61 3.51 -3.86
N PRO A 367 8.63 3.81 -5.18
CA PRO A 367 8.40 2.82 -6.22
C PRO A 367 9.49 1.72 -6.21
N SER A 368 9.08 0.45 -6.17
CA SER A 368 9.97 -0.68 -6.46
C SER A 368 10.55 -0.61 -7.87
N TYR A 369 11.52 -1.46 -8.17
CA TYR A 369 12.05 -1.59 -9.53
C TYR A 369 10.93 -1.90 -10.53
N GLU A 370 10.02 -2.81 -10.18
CA GLU A 370 8.89 -3.24 -10.97
C GLU A 370 7.93 -2.06 -11.25
N MET A 371 7.63 -1.27 -10.21
CA MET A 371 6.82 -0.06 -10.38
C MET A 371 7.55 0.99 -11.22
N LYS A 372 8.87 1.14 -11.09
CA LYS A 372 9.67 2.07 -11.92
C LYS A 372 9.63 1.68 -13.39
N VAL A 373 9.73 0.40 -13.73
CA VAL A 373 9.56 -0.08 -15.12
C VAL A 373 8.17 0.31 -15.63
N ASN A 374 7.10 0.01 -14.88
CA ASN A 374 5.74 0.36 -15.27
C ASN A 374 5.56 1.88 -15.46
N LEU A 375 6.07 2.69 -14.53
CA LEU A 375 6.04 4.15 -14.60
C LEU A 375 6.76 4.66 -15.86
N ILE A 376 7.97 4.18 -16.13
CA ILE A 376 8.78 4.62 -17.26
C ILE A 376 8.11 4.24 -18.58
N THR A 377 7.70 2.98 -18.74
CA THR A 377 6.94 2.53 -19.92
C THR A 377 5.74 3.42 -20.16
N THR A 378 4.91 3.58 -19.12
CA THR A 378 3.68 4.35 -19.21
C THR A 378 3.93 5.83 -19.53
N PHE A 379 4.96 6.45 -18.94
CA PHE A 379 5.30 7.84 -19.24
C PHE A 379 5.85 8.00 -20.65
N CYS A 380 6.74 7.12 -21.10
CA CYS A 380 7.28 7.15 -22.45
C CYS A 380 6.18 6.97 -23.51
N ASP A 381 5.27 6.02 -23.31
CA ASP A 381 4.14 5.79 -24.22
C ASP A 381 3.20 6.99 -24.29
N ARG A 382 2.91 7.62 -23.14
CA ARG A 382 2.09 8.85 -23.09
C ARG A 382 2.79 10.02 -23.78
N ILE A 383 4.08 10.23 -23.53
CA ILE A 383 4.87 11.30 -24.17
C ILE A 383 4.82 11.11 -25.69
N HIS A 384 5.07 9.90 -26.17
CA HIS A 384 5.02 9.57 -27.59
C HIS A 384 3.64 9.83 -28.20
N THR A 385 2.58 9.34 -27.53
CA THR A 385 1.20 9.49 -28.01
C THR A 385 0.77 10.95 -28.05
N GLU A 386 1.04 11.72 -27.00
CA GLU A 386 0.74 13.15 -26.92
C GLU A 386 1.54 13.94 -27.95
N ALA A 387 2.82 13.61 -28.16
CA ALA A 387 3.64 14.25 -29.18
C ALA A 387 3.07 14.05 -30.60
N ILE A 388 2.55 12.86 -30.92
CA ILE A 388 1.88 12.61 -32.20
C ILE A 388 0.59 13.44 -32.32
N GLN A 389 -0.23 13.47 -31.28
CA GLN A 389 -1.52 14.18 -31.27
C GLN A 389 -1.33 15.70 -31.39
N GLU A 390 -0.31 16.25 -30.72
CA GLU A 390 0.01 17.68 -30.70
C GLU A 390 0.95 18.10 -31.84
N GLY A 391 1.47 17.16 -32.64
CA GLY A 391 2.39 17.43 -33.74
C GLY A 391 3.79 17.86 -33.29
N LEU A 392 4.24 17.41 -32.12
CA LEU A 392 5.55 17.73 -31.54
C LEU A 392 6.64 16.83 -32.13
N THR A 393 7.44 17.39 -33.05
CA THR A 393 8.50 16.64 -33.76
C THR A 393 9.74 16.31 -32.91
N TYR A 394 9.81 16.80 -31.67
CA TYR A 394 10.98 16.66 -30.79
C TYR A 394 10.78 15.66 -29.64
N LEU A 395 9.62 15.01 -29.54
CA LEU A 395 9.26 14.04 -28.47
C LEU A 395 8.57 12.77 -29.02
N GLY A 396 8.90 12.37 -30.25
CA GLY A 396 8.27 11.21 -30.92
C GLY A 396 9.07 9.91 -30.85
N GLY A 397 10.24 9.89 -30.19
CA GLY A 397 11.13 8.74 -30.18
C GLY A 397 10.57 7.53 -29.47
N THR A 398 10.87 6.32 -29.98
CA THR A 398 10.43 5.06 -29.37
C THR A 398 11.61 4.38 -28.67
N LEU A 399 11.43 4.01 -27.41
CA LEU A 399 12.47 3.35 -26.62
C LEU A 399 12.26 1.83 -26.63
N SER A 400 13.36 1.07 -26.71
CA SER A 400 13.29 -0.39 -26.60
C SER A 400 13.02 -0.83 -25.15
N GLU A 401 12.51 -2.06 -24.99
CA GLU A 401 12.31 -2.67 -23.67
C GLU A 401 13.62 -2.71 -22.85
N GLU A 402 14.73 -3.14 -23.47
CA GLU A 402 16.06 -3.10 -22.84
C GLU A 402 16.42 -1.69 -22.32
N THR A 403 16.13 -0.66 -23.12
CA THR A 403 16.39 0.73 -22.74
C THR A 403 15.54 1.15 -21.54
N ILE A 404 14.27 0.76 -21.51
CA ILE A 404 13.34 1.03 -20.39
C ILE A 404 13.84 0.37 -19.11
N HIS A 405 14.26 -0.90 -19.17
CA HIS A 405 14.82 -1.60 -18.01
C HIS A 405 16.09 -0.92 -17.50
N TYR A 406 16.99 -0.51 -18.40
CA TYR A 406 18.20 0.23 -18.02
C TYR A 406 17.86 1.59 -17.41
N MET A 407 16.86 2.31 -17.96
CA MET A 407 16.35 3.54 -17.37
C MET A 407 15.81 3.31 -15.95
N ALA A 408 15.09 2.22 -15.71
CA ALA A 408 14.56 1.87 -14.38
C ALA A 408 15.69 1.64 -13.36
N GLU A 409 16.77 0.97 -13.77
CA GLU A 409 17.97 0.77 -12.93
C GLU A 409 18.65 2.10 -12.55
N LYS A 410 18.65 3.09 -13.46
CA LYS A 410 19.27 4.41 -13.21
C LYS A 410 18.35 5.42 -12.54
N SER A 411 17.06 5.13 -12.52
CA SER A 411 16.07 6.04 -11.98
C SER A 411 16.01 5.99 -10.45
N GLY A 412 15.93 7.17 -9.83
CA GLY A 412 15.73 7.32 -8.39
C GLY A 412 14.27 7.10 -7.97
N GLN A 413 13.96 7.43 -6.71
CA GLN A 413 12.70 7.06 -6.06
C GLN A 413 11.55 8.07 -6.18
N SER A 414 11.77 9.22 -6.81
CA SER A 414 10.74 10.26 -6.95
C SER A 414 10.03 10.15 -8.30
N ILE A 415 8.74 9.80 -8.29
CA ILE A 415 7.92 9.65 -9.52
C ILE A 415 7.95 10.93 -10.37
N ARG A 416 7.85 12.10 -9.73
CA ARG A 416 7.96 13.40 -10.41
C ARG A 416 9.28 13.56 -11.16
N VAL A 417 10.37 13.09 -10.56
CA VAL A 417 11.72 13.19 -11.16
C VAL A 417 11.88 12.14 -12.26
N ILE A 418 11.32 10.94 -12.08
CA ILE A 418 11.26 9.88 -13.11
C ILE A 418 10.54 10.39 -14.37
N GLU A 419 9.40 11.06 -14.24
CA GLU A 419 8.67 11.62 -15.39
C GLU A 419 9.53 12.63 -16.18
N GLY A 420 10.26 13.49 -15.47
CA GLY A 420 11.21 14.43 -16.09
C GLY A 420 12.39 13.73 -16.78
N PHE A 421 12.87 12.62 -16.20
CA PHE A 421 13.89 11.77 -16.81
C PHE A 421 13.41 11.11 -18.10
N CYS A 422 12.19 10.56 -18.11
CA CYS A 422 11.56 9.97 -19.29
C CYS A 422 11.46 10.98 -20.44
N ASN A 423 11.00 12.21 -20.16
CA ASN A 423 10.94 13.29 -21.14
C ASN A 423 12.31 13.57 -21.81
N ARG A 424 13.39 13.59 -21.02
CA ARG A 424 14.75 13.81 -21.55
C ARG A 424 15.22 12.64 -22.41
N CYS A 425 14.99 11.40 -21.96
CA CYS A 425 15.36 10.20 -22.71
C CYS A 425 14.60 10.08 -24.03
N VAL A 426 13.29 10.32 -24.04
CA VAL A 426 12.47 10.32 -25.28
C VAL A 426 12.91 11.43 -26.23
N GLY A 427 13.19 12.63 -25.71
CA GLY A 427 13.71 13.74 -26.52
C GLY A 427 15.06 13.42 -27.17
N GLU A 428 16.01 12.86 -26.41
CA GLU A 428 17.29 12.42 -26.99
C GLU A 428 17.10 11.28 -27.99
N GLN A 429 16.29 10.27 -27.67
CA GLN A 429 15.97 9.19 -28.61
C GLN A 429 15.43 9.72 -29.95
N THR A 430 14.51 10.70 -29.90
CA THR A 430 13.98 11.37 -31.11
C THR A 430 15.11 11.97 -31.96
N ARG A 431 16.11 12.60 -31.32
CA ARG A 431 17.27 13.20 -32.01
C ARG A 431 18.22 12.16 -32.60
N TYR A 432 18.35 11.00 -31.97
CA TYR A 432 19.18 9.89 -32.45
C TYR A 432 18.51 9.16 -33.61
N GLU A 433 17.20 8.91 -33.55
CA GLU A 433 16.43 8.30 -34.63
C GLU A 433 16.47 9.13 -35.91
N ALA A 434 16.44 10.46 -35.80
CA ALA A 434 16.62 11.37 -36.93
C ALA A 434 17.97 11.19 -37.67
N LYS A 435 18.95 10.53 -37.04
CA LYS A 435 20.26 10.18 -37.59
C LYS A 435 20.40 8.68 -37.92
N GLY A 436 19.33 7.89 -37.76
CA GLY A 436 19.36 6.43 -37.91
C GLY A 436 20.12 5.71 -36.79
N LEU A 437 20.18 6.30 -35.60
CA LEU A 437 20.86 5.76 -34.42
C LEU A 437 19.84 5.54 -33.28
N SER A 438 20.27 4.83 -32.23
CA SER A 438 19.52 4.68 -30.97
C SER A 438 20.29 5.32 -29.82
N ILE A 439 19.56 5.72 -28.77
CA ILE A 439 20.17 6.16 -27.51
C ILE A 439 21.01 5.04 -26.91
N SER A 440 22.20 5.38 -26.39
CA SER A 440 23.08 4.41 -25.74
C SER A 440 22.94 4.44 -24.21
N HIS A 441 23.34 3.37 -23.53
CA HIS A 441 23.43 3.34 -22.06
C HIS A 441 24.29 4.49 -21.50
N GLN A 442 25.37 4.86 -22.20
CA GLN A 442 26.22 5.99 -21.78
C GLN A 442 25.48 7.33 -21.85
N ASP A 443 24.55 7.50 -22.79
CA ASP A 443 23.74 8.72 -22.88
C ASP A 443 22.69 8.76 -21.78
N ILE A 444 22.08 7.61 -21.47
CA ILE A 444 21.16 7.47 -20.34
C ILE A 444 21.87 7.78 -19.02
N ASP A 445 23.10 7.28 -18.81
CA ASP A 445 23.92 7.59 -17.63
C ASP A 445 24.21 9.10 -17.53
N LYS A 446 24.50 9.78 -18.65
CA LYS A 446 24.69 11.24 -18.66
C LYS A 446 23.41 11.96 -18.27
N ILE A 447 22.27 11.59 -18.86
CA ILE A 447 20.98 12.19 -18.53
C ILE A 447 20.66 11.96 -17.05
N ALA A 448 20.81 10.73 -16.56
CA ALA A 448 20.58 10.38 -15.17
C ALA A 448 21.45 11.22 -14.24
N ALA A 449 22.74 11.41 -14.53
CA ALA A 449 23.64 12.26 -13.74
C ALA A 449 23.22 13.75 -13.71
N THR A 450 22.48 14.24 -14.72
CA THR A 450 21.92 15.60 -14.70
C THR A 450 20.64 15.74 -13.87
N VAL A 451 19.94 14.63 -13.66
CA VAL A 451 18.66 14.57 -12.94
C VAL A 451 18.88 14.20 -11.47
N TRP A 452 19.81 13.29 -11.22
CA TRP A 452 20.27 12.83 -9.91
C TRP A 452 21.77 13.10 -9.77
N PRO A 453 22.16 14.26 -9.21
CA PRO A 453 23.57 14.56 -8.97
C PRO A 453 24.21 13.50 -8.08
N LYS A 454 25.46 13.13 -8.38
CA LYS A 454 26.28 12.13 -7.68
C LYS A 454 26.54 12.40 -6.19
N GLU A 455 26.00 13.47 -5.62
CA GLU A 455 26.06 13.76 -4.18
C GLU A 455 25.10 12.90 -3.34
N THR A 456 24.22 12.12 -3.98
CA THR A 456 23.53 11.03 -3.29
C THR A 456 24.51 9.86 -3.15
N LYS A 457 25.18 9.73 -1.99
CA LYS A 457 25.83 8.46 -1.61
C LYS A 457 24.76 7.37 -1.74
N THR A 458 24.88 6.49 -2.73
CA THR A 458 23.98 5.34 -2.85
C THR A 458 24.19 4.48 -1.61
N ILE A 459 23.17 4.38 -0.78
CA ILE A 459 23.22 3.57 0.43
C ILE A 459 23.19 2.11 -0.03
N THR A 460 24.20 1.32 0.36
CA THR A 460 24.29 -0.10 0.01
C THR A 460 23.82 -0.97 1.17
N VAL A 461 23.30 -2.17 0.86
CA VAL A 461 22.91 -3.15 1.89
C VAL A 461 24.08 -3.49 2.80
N ALA A 462 25.30 -3.58 2.24
CA ALA A 462 26.51 -3.80 3.02
C ALA A 462 26.76 -2.69 4.06
N LYS A 463 26.52 -1.42 3.70
CA LYS A 463 26.63 -0.31 4.65
C LYS A 463 25.58 -0.39 5.75
N ILE A 464 24.33 -0.73 5.39
CA ILE A 464 23.25 -0.92 6.36
C ILE A 464 23.59 -2.05 7.34
N GLN A 465 24.01 -3.21 6.83
CA GLN A 465 24.43 -4.35 7.63
C GLN A 465 25.57 -3.97 8.59
N GLN A 466 26.55 -3.18 8.13
CA GLN A 466 27.64 -2.70 8.97
C GLN A 466 27.12 -1.80 10.12
N VAL A 467 26.27 -0.82 9.81
CA VAL A 467 25.71 0.09 10.83
C VAL A 467 24.87 -0.66 11.85
N ILE A 468 24.04 -1.60 11.40
CA ILE A 468 23.21 -2.43 12.28
C ILE A 468 24.06 -3.37 13.13
N SER A 469 25.07 -4.02 12.55
CA SER A 469 26.01 -4.87 13.28
C SER A 469 26.65 -4.11 14.44
N SER A 470 27.15 -2.90 14.18
CA SER A 470 27.75 -2.05 15.20
C SER A 470 26.74 -1.59 16.26
N ARG A 471 25.52 -1.22 15.86
CA ARG A 471 24.52 -0.66 16.79
C ARG A 471 23.93 -1.71 17.73
N TYR A 472 23.67 -2.91 17.22
CA TYR A 472 23.07 -4.01 17.97
C TYR A 472 24.11 -4.97 18.55
N ALA A 473 25.40 -4.73 18.32
CA ALA A 473 26.50 -5.61 18.72
C ALA A 473 26.34 -7.05 18.22
N VAL A 474 25.78 -7.21 17.01
CA VAL A 474 25.58 -8.50 16.33
C VAL A 474 26.61 -8.63 15.22
N SER A 475 27.18 -9.83 15.03
CA SER A 475 28.13 -10.05 13.94
C SER A 475 27.44 -10.05 12.57
N HIS A 476 28.17 -9.69 11.51
CA HIS A 476 27.65 -9.76 10.15
C HIS A 476 27.17 -11.19 9.80
N ASP A 477 27.94 -12.21 10.19
CA ASP A 477 27.60 -13.61 9.96
C ASP A 477 26.31 -14.02 10.69
N ASP A 478 26.00 -13.41 11.84
CA ASP A 478 24.75 -13.65 12.56
C ASP A 478 23.56 -12.97 11.90
N LEU A 479 23.74 -11.76 11.34
CA LEU A 479 22.70 -11.08 10.55
C LEU A 479 22.34 -11.88 9.30
N VAL A 480 23.32 -12.44 8.61
CA VAL A 480 23.13 -13.19 7.36
C VAL A 480 22.78 -14.66 7.64
N GLY A 481 23.28 -15.23 8.74
CA GLY A 481 23.17 -16.64 9.09
C GLY A 481 21.84 -17.05 9.73
N GLN A 482 21.78 -18.30 10.24
CA GLN A 482 20.55 -18.97 10.66
C GLN A 482 20.19 -18.81 12.15
N LYS A 483 21.00 -18.10 12.94
CA LYS A 483 20.74 -17.95 14.39
C LYS A 483 19.44 -17.17 14.65
N ARG A 484 18.69 -17.61 15.66
CA ARG A 484 17.32 -17.17 15.96
C ARG A 484 17.12 -16.56 17.35
N SER A 485 18.18 -16.13 18.03
CA SER A 485 17.96 -15.37 19.26
C SER A 485 17.18 -14.10 18.94
N GLN A 486 16.31 -13.70 19.86
CA GLN A 486 15.39 -12.57 19.69
C GLN A 486 16.15 -11.29 19.27
N GLU A 487 17.30 -11.02 19.89
CA GLU A 487 18.16 -9.86 19.60
C GLU A 487 18.70 -9.88 18.16
N ILE A 488 19.12 -11.05 17.66
CA ILE A 488 19.63 -11.20 16.28
C ILE A 488 18.47 -11.07 15.28
N ALA A 489 17.31 -11.65 15.59
CA ALA A 489 16.12 -11.56 14.76
C ALA A 489 15.64 -10.11 14.62
N GLU A 490 15.55 -9.36 15.72
CA GLU A 490 15.21 -7.93 15.72
C GLU A 490 16.18 -7.12 14.84
N ALA A 491 17.49 -7.28 15.07
CA ALA A 491 18.50 -6.57 14.29
C ALA A 491 18.40 -6.91 12.78
N ARG A 492 18.13 -8.17 12.44
CA ARG A 492 17.97 -8.62 11.05
C ARG A 492 16.72 -8.04 10.40
N HIS A 493 15.56 -8.07 11.08
CA HIS A 493 14.33 -7.49 10.55
C HIS A 493 14.50 -6.00 10.28
N ILE A 494 15.12 -5.26 11.20
CA ILE A 494 15.42 -3.84 11.03
C ILE A 494 16.40 -3.59 9.88
N ALA A 495 17.45 -4.41 9.72
CA ALA A 495 18.38 -4.30 8.60
C ALA A 495 17.70 -4.53 7.24
N ILE A 496 16.80 -5.51 7.15
CA ILE A 496 16.03 -5.80 5.95
C ILE A 496 15.08 -4.64 5.63
N TRP A 497 14.35 -4.15 6.63
CA TRP A 497 13.44 -3.02 6.50
C TRP A 497 14.18 -1.77 6.02
N LEU A 498 15.33 -1.44 6.61
CA LEU A 498 16.16 -0.32 6.17
C LEU A 498 16.69 -0.52 4.75
N SER A 499 17.06 -1.76 4.38
CA SER A 499 17.50 -2.08 3.02
C SER A 499 16.41 -1.84 1.99
N ARG A 500 15.16 -2.18 2.30
CA ARG A 500 14.02 -1.91 1.41
C ARG A 500 13.74 -0.41 1.26
N ASN A 501 13.93 0.37 2.32
CA ASN A 501 13.61 1.79 2.38
C ASN A 501 14.72 2.72 1.89
N LEU A 502 15.98 2.26 1.92
CA LEU A 502 17.16 3.09 1.61
C LEU A 502 17.94 2.62 0.38
N CYS A 503 17.71 1.39 -0.10
CA CYS A 503 18.38 0.86 -1.28
C CYS A 503 17.41 0.65 -2.45
N ASP A 504 17.90 0.87 -3.67
CA ASP A 504 17.16 0.63 -4.90
C ASP A 504 17.33 -0.84 -5.35
N LEU A 505 16.84 -1.80 -4.55
CA LEU A 505 16.98 -3.24 -4.82
C LEU A 505 15.63 -3.97 -4.79
N THR A 506 15.52 -5.03 -5.59
CA THR A 506 14.37 -5.95 -5.52
C THR A 506 14.37 -6.71 -4.20
N LEU A 507 13.20 -7.18 -3.76
CA LEU A 507 13.09 -8.02 -2.56
C LEU A 507 13.92 -9.32 -2.68
N GLY A 508 14.05 -9.87 -3.89
CA GLY A 508 14.92 -11.01 -4.17
C GLY A 508 16.41 -10.67 -4.02
N ASP A 509 16.85 -9.51 -4.50
CA ASP A 509 18.24 -9.06 -4.37
C ASP A 509 18.59 -8.71 -2.92
N ILE A 510 17.66 -8.11 -2.17
CA ILE A 510 17.80 -7.96 -0.72
C ILE A 510 17.96 -9.34 -0.08
N GLY A 511 17.13 -10.32 -0.47
CA GLY A 511 17.24 -11.72 -0.04
C GLY A 511 18.62 -12.33 -0.23
N LYS A 512 19.27 -12.09 -1.39
CA LYS A 512 20.65 -12.54 -1.66
C LYS A 512 21.65 -11.96 -0.66
N HIS A 513 21.50 -10.70 -0.27
CA HIS A 513 22.37 -10.06 0.74
C HIS A 513 22.14 -10.57 2.17
N PHE A 514 20.98 -11.18 2.44
CA PHE A 514 20.66 -11.80 3.72
C PHE A 514 20.60 -13.32 3.58
N GLY A 515 21.64 -13.94 3.02
CA GLY A 515 21.85 -15.39 3.09
C GLY A 515 21.00 -16.19 2.11
N GLY A 516 20.58 -15.58 1.00
CA GLY A 516 19.75 -16.24 -0.02
C GLY A 516 18.30 -16.43 0.40
N ARG A 517 17.78 -15.57 1.29
CA ARG A 517 16.40 -15.65 1.79
C ARG A 517 15.38 -15.35 0.69
N SER A 518 14.22 -15.99 0.79
CA SER A 518 13.13 -15.83 -0.18
C SER A 518 12.48 -14.45 -0.10
N HIS A 519 11.84 -14.05 -1.19
CA HIS A 519 11.02 -12.84 -1.27
C HIS A 519 10.00 -12.73 -0.12
N ALA A 520 9.32 -13.83 0.21
CA ALA A 520 8.34 -13.90 1.29
C ALA A 520 8.97 -13.59 2.66
N THR A 521 10.17 -14.10 2.91
CA THR A 521 10.92 -13.83 4.16
C THR A 521 11.25 -12.34 4.31
N ILE A 522 11.62 -11.69 3.20
CA ILE A 522 11.92 -10.26 3.18
C ILE A 522 10.64 -9.45 3.42
N LYS A 523 9.53 -9.80 2.74
CA LYS A 523 8.21 -9.16 2.94
C LYS A 523 7.71 -9.29 4.39
N HIS A 524 7.85 -10.47 4.98
CA HIS A 524 7.51 -10.71 6.39
C HIS A 524 8.33 -9.80 7.32
N SER A 525 9.64 -9.70 7.10
CA SER A 525 10.53 -8.85 7.90
C SER A 525 10.14 -7.38 7.85
N ILE A 526 9.70 -6.89 6.68
CA ILE A 526 9.22 -5.52 6.52
C ILE A 526 7.95 -5.30 7.35
N LYS A 527 6.95 -6.16 7.18
CA LYS A 527 5.66 -6.08 7.91
C LYS A 527 5.85 -6.09 9.42
N VAL A 528 6.73 -6.94 9.93
CA VAL A 528 7.04 -7.04 11.37
C VAL A 528 7.55 -5.71 11.92
N VAL A 529 8.47 -5.04 11.22
CA VAL A 529 9.01 -3.74 11.67
C VAL A 529 7.95 -2.64 11.57
N ASP A 530 7.12 -2.64 10.53
CA ASP A 530 6.02 -1.67 10.39
C ASP A 530 4.99 -1.79 11.53
N GLU A 531 4.71 -3.01 11.98
CA GLU A 531 3.85 -3.27 13.15
C GLU A 531 4.52 -2.80 14.44
N TRP A 532 5.80 -3.13 14.65
CA TRP A 532 6.55 -2.68 15.82
C TRP A 532 6.61 -1.16 15.95
N GLN A 533 6.76 -0.45 14.84
CA GLN A 533 6.79 1.01 14.82
C GLN A 533 5.46 1.66 15.21
N LYS A 534 4.33 1.01 14.91
CA LYS A 534 3.00 1.51 15.31
C LYS A 534 2.78 1.40 16.81
N ASP A 535 3.21 0.28 17.39
CA ASP A 535 2.91 -0.04 18.79
C ASP A 535 3.97 0.48 19.77
N ASN A 536 5.19 0.79 19.29
CA ASN A 536 6.31 1.17 20.14
C ASN A 536 7.03 2.44 19.65
N LYS A 537 6.69 3.58 20.28
CA LYS A 537 7.33 4.88 20.02
C LYS A 537 8.84 4.89 20.21
N GLN A 538 9.39 4.13 21.17
CA GLN A 538 10.84 4.08 21.39
C GLN A 538 11.56 3.35 20.25
N LEU A 539 10.94 2.30 19.70
CA LEU A 539 11.46 1.59 18.54
C LEU A 539 11.38 2.46 17.29
N TYR A 540 10.26 3.18 17.12
CA TYR A 540 10.11 4.18 16.07
C TYR A 540 11.25 5.20 16.08
N ASP A 541 11.46 5.88 17.21
CA ASP A 541 12.51 6.89 17.35
C ASP A 541 13.91 6.29 17.08
N ARG A 542 14.15 5.05 17.52
CA ARG A 542 15.42 4.34 17.28
C ARG A 542 15.64 4.04 15.79
N VAL A 543 14.64 3.52 15.09
CA VAL A 543 14.75 3.23 13.66
C VAL A 543 14.90 4.52 12.86
N PHE A 544 14.17 5.58 13.23
CA PHE A 544 14.31 6.90 12.64
C PHE A 544 15.73 7.45 12.79
N HIS A 545 16.33 7.36 13.98
CA HIS A 545 17.72 7.77 14.19
C HIS A 545 18.71 6.93 13.38
N LEU A 546 18.51 5.61 13.32
CA LEU A 546 19.33 4.72 12.48
C LEU A 546 19.26 5.12 11.01
N GLN A 547 18.07 5.42 10.52
CA GLN A 547 17.85 5.90 9.16
C GLN A 547 18.61 7.21 8.92
N GLN A 548 18.51 8.18 9.84
CA GLN A 548 19.26 9.43 9.74
C GLN A 548 20.77 9.23 9.78
N ASP A 549 21.29 8.35 10.63
CA ASP A 549 22.73 8.08 10.74
C ASP A 549 23.29 7.48 9.45
N ILE A 550 22.51 6.58 8.81
CA ILE A 550 22.87 5.97 7.52
C ILE A 550 22.81 7.01 6.40
N THR A 551 21.76 7.84 6.35
CA THR A 551 21.58 8.84 5.29
C THR A 551 22.52 10.05 5.43
N SER A 552 22.85 10.46 6.66
CA SER A 552 23.73 11.62 6.92
C SER A 552 25.23 11.29 6.90
N GLY A 553 25.59 10.00 6.81
CA GLY A 553 26.98 9.54 6.81
C GLY A 553 27.69 9.69 8.16
N LYS A 554 26.98 10.01 9.24
CA LYS A 554 27.55 10.19 10.60
C LYS A 554 28.01 8.88 11.25
N ALA A 555 27.60 7.73 10.72
CA ALA A 555 28.08 6.42 11.17
C ALA A 555 29.57 6.13 10.84
N GLU A 556 30.34 7.14 10.42
CA GLU A 556 31.79 7.08 10.16
C GLU A 556 32.64 7.66 11.32
N GLN A 557 32.02 8.15 12.41
CA GLN A 557 32.73 8.68 13.59
C GLN A 557 32.64 7.79 14.82
#